data_AF-A0A8T7J8M7-F1
#
_entry.id   AF-A0A8T7J8M7-F1
#
_cell.length_a   1.000
_cell.length_b   1.000
_cell.length_c   1.000
_cell.angle_alpha   90.00
_cell.angle_beta   90.00
_cell.angle_gamma   90.00
#
_symmetry.space_group_name_H-M   'P 1'
#
loop_
_entity.id
_entity.type
_entity.pdbx_description
1 polymer ?
#
loop_
_entity_poly.entity_id
_entity_poly.type
_entity_poly.pdbx_seq_one_letter_code
_entity_poly.pdbx_strand_id
1 'polypeptide(L)' 'MEIDYEKIESKEDLITLIARLCADDTSQWENISTVSFLEAMASWLESSGNLYKNMKLDTNSEVASWQIFADAIQAATIYE' A
#
# COMPACT_ATOMS: atom_id res chain seq x y z
N MET A 1 11.33 -6.60 -2.10
CA MET A 1 10.35 -7.15 -1.15
C MET A 1 9.20 -7.72 -1.96
N GLU A 2 8.87 -9.00 -1.82
CA GLU A 2 7.72 -9.59 -2.51
C GLU A 2 6.46 -9.14 -1.74
N ILE A 3 5.51 -8.49 -2.42
CA ILE A 3 4.24 -8.12 -1.78
C ILE A 3 3.45 -9.42 -1.62
N ASP A 4 3.48 -10.02 -0.43
CA ASP A 4 2.51 -11.05 -0.07
C ASP A 4 1.16 -10.35 0.06
N TYR A 5 0.21 -10.70 -0.81
CA TYR A 5 -1.07 -9.99 -0.90
C TYR A 5 -1.93 -10.34 0.32
N GLU A 6 -1.79 -9.55 1.39
CA GLU A 6 -2.59 -9.65 2.61
C GLU A 6 -3.92 -8.92 2.44
N LYS A 7 -5.02 -9.59 2.77
CA LYS A 7 -6.36 -8.99 2.71
C LYS A 7 -6.61 -8.16 3.97
N ILE A 8 -6.92 -6.88 3.80
CA ILE A 8 -7.21 -5.91 4.87
C ILE A 8 -8.68 -5.53 4.79
N GLU A 9 -9.50 -6.13 5.66
CA GLU A 9 -10.96 -6.00 5.62
C GLU A 9 -11.50 -5.02 6.67
N SER A 10 -10.70 -4.71 7.70
CA SER A 10 -11.11 -3.88 8.83
C SER A 10 -10.12 -2.74 9.13
N LYS A 11 -10.58 -1.81 9.96
CA LYS A 11 -9.75 -0.74 10.51
C LYS A 11 -8.64 -1.31 11.39
N GLU A 12 -8.94 -2.35 12.15
CA GLU A 12 -8.02 -3.04 13.05
C GLU A 12 -6.89 -3.72 12.27
N ASP A 13 -7.19 -4.31 11.12
CA ASP A 13 -6.18 -4.88 10.21
C ASP A 13 -5.24 -3.79 9.70
N LEU A 14 -5.79 -2.64 9.27
CA LEU A 14 -4.99 -1.52 8.80
C LEU A 14 -4.09 -0.94 9.92
N ILE A 15 -4.60 -0.81 11.14
CA ILE A 15 -3.80 -0.37 12.30
C ILE A 15 -2.66 -1.35 12.56
N THR A 16 -2.93 -2.66 12.47
CA THR A 16 -1.92 -3.71 12.67
C THR A 16 -0.84 -3.65 11.60
N LEU A 17 -1.21 -3.42 10.33
CA LEU A 17 -0.27 -3.20 9.24
C LEU A 17 0.62 -1.98 9.50
N ILE A 18 0.03 -0.83 9.85
CA ILE A 18 0.78 0.40 10.11
C ILE A 18 1.76 0.20 11.28
N ALA A 19 1.32 -0.47 12.36
CA ALA A 19 2.18 -0.77 13.48
C ALA A 19 3.37 -1.68 13.09
N ARG A 20 3.15 -2.67 12.21
CA ARG A 20 4.22 -3.52 11.66
C ARG A 20 5.23 -2.69 10.85
N LEU A 21 4.75 -1.83 9.95
CA LEU A 21 5.60 -0.97 9.13
C LEU A 21 6.43 0.02 9.97
N CYS A 22 5.85 0.57 11.05
CA CYS A 22 6.60 1.43 11.97
C CYS A 22 7.72 0.71 12.74
N ALA A 23 7.62 -0.62 12.89
CA ALA A 23 8.62 -1.44 13.55
C ALA A 23 9.62 -2.09 12.58
N ASP A 24 9.43 -1.89 11.27
CA ASP A 24 10.24 -2.49 10.21
C ASP A 24 11.61 -1.79 10.05
N ASP A 25 12.57 -2.49 9.47
CA ASP A 25 13.86 -1.91 9.09
C ASP A 25 13.71 -1.08 7.81
N THR A 26 13.56 0.22 7.98
CA THR A 26 13.34 1.16 6.87
C THR A 26 14.57 1.42 6.01
N SER A 27 15.73 0.81 6.30
CA SER A 27 16.95 0.98 5.50
C SER A 27 16.81 0.51 4.05
N GLN A 28 15.81 -0.34 3.78
CA GLN A 28 15.51 -0.88 2.45
C GLN A 28 14.34 -0.17 1.75
N TRP A 29 13.70 0.82 2.38
CA TRP A 29 12.60 1.55 1.77
C TRP A 29 13.14 2.52 0.71
N GLU A 30 12.48 2.57 -0.44
CA GLU A 30 12.87 3.50 -1.52
C GLU A 30 12.51 4.95 -1.16
N ASN A 31 11.39 5.16 -0.45
CA ASN A 31 10.87 6.50 -0.09
C ASN A 31 10.84 6.72 1.43
N ILE A 32 11.95 7.23 1.98
CA ILE A 32 12.10 7.40 3.44
C ILE A 32 11.57 8.76 3.93
N SER A 33 11.55 9.79 3.07
CA SER A 33 11.03 11.09 3.45
C SER A 33 9.50 11.11 3.39
N THR A 34 8.85 11.91 4.26
CA THR A 34 7.39 12.07 4.21
C THR A 34 6.91 12.55 2.85
N VAL A 35 7.65 13.44 2.18
CA VAL A 35 7.27 13.98 0.88
C VAL A 35 7.33 12.90 -0.20
N SER A 36 8.48 12.22 -0.35
CA SER A 36 8.65 11.15 -1.33
C SER A 36 7.65 10.00 -1.09
N PHE A 37 7.36 9.67 0.16
CA PHE A 37 6.38 8.64 0.51
C PHE A 37 4.97 9.03 0.04
N LEU A 38 4.55 10.28 0.26
CA LEU A 38 3.23 10.75 -0.16
C LEU A 38 3.12 10.88 -1.69
N GLU A 39 4.21 11.28 -2.37
CA GLU A 39 4.29 11.32 -3.83
C GLU A 39 4.12 9.92 -4.44
N ALA A 40 4.90 8.95 -3.95
CA ALA A 40 4.79 7.55 -4.33
C ALA A 40 3.40 6.96 -4.08
N MET A 41 2.81 7.25 -2.91
CA MET A 41 1.46 6.79 -2.56
C MET A 41 0.41 7.32 -3.54
N ALA A 42 0.50 8.59 -3.93
CA ALA A 42 -0.41 9.21 -4.89
C ALA A 42 -0.21 8.63 -6.31
N SER A 43 1.04 8.55 -6.77
CA SER A 43 1.45 7.94 -8.05
C SER A 43 0.90 6.52 -8.20
N TRP A 44 1.03 5.71 -7.15
CA TRP A 44 0.51 4.35 -7.15
C TRP A 44 -1.03 4.31 -7.18
N LEU A 45 -1.72 5.15 -6.39
CA LEU A 45 -3.19 5.20 -6.38
C LEU A 45 -3.77 5.51 -7.77
N GLU A 46 -3.15 6.45 -8.52
CA GLU A 46 -3.55 6.81 -9.89
C GLU A 46 -3.51 5.62 -10.86
N SER A 47 -2.63 4.64 -10.63
CA SER A 47 -2.42 3.49 -11.51
C SER A 47 -2.92 2.14 -10.94
N SER A 48 -3.40 2.14 -9.69
CA SER A 48 -3.73 0.95 -8.90
C SER A 48 -4.78 0.03 -9.53
N GLY A 49 -5.72 0.58 -10.32
CA GLY A 49 -6.76 -0.21 -11.00
C GLY A 49 -6.22 -1.33 -11.89
N ASN A 50 -5.04 -1.13 -12.50
CA ASN A 50 -4.38 -2.16 -13.31
C ASN A 50 -3.93 -3.36 -12.48
N LEU A 51 -3.44 -3.15 -11.25
CA LEU A 51 -3.01 -4.22 -10.36
C LEU A 51 -4.18 -5.17 -10.06
N TYR A 52 -5.28 -4.62 -9.55
CA TYR A 52 -6.46 -5.41 -9.16
C TYR A 52 -7.03 -6.19 -10.34
N LYS A 53 -7.10 -5.55 -11.52
CA LYS A 53 -7.54 -6.19 -12.76
C LYS A 53 -6.62 -7.34 -13.20
N ASN A 54 -5.31 -7.10 -13.22
CA ASN A 54 -4.33 -8.07 -13.72
C ASN A 54 -4.21 -9.28 -12.79
N MET A 55 -4.28 -9.06 -11.48
CA MET A 55 -4.22 -10.10 -10.46
C MET A 55 -5.59 -10.74 -10.18
N LYS A 56 -6.67 -10.28 -10.81
CA LYS A 56 -8.05 -10.73 -10.59
C LYS A 56 -8.48 -10.65 -9.12
N LEU A 57 -8.12 -9.56 -8.47
CA LEU A 57 -8.47 -9.27 -7.08
C LEU A 57 -9.89 -8.68 -7.03
N ASP A 58 -10.62 -8.99 -5.96
CA ASP A 58 -12.00 -8.51 -5.73
C ASP A 58 -12.06 -7.09 -5.16
N THR A 59 -11.01 -6.30 -5.40
CA THR A 59 -10.90 -4.91 -4.93
C THR A 59 -11.29 -3.97 -6.07
N ASN A 60 -12.24 -3.08 -5.82
CA ASN A 60 -12.64 -2.03 -6.77
C ASN A 60 -11.88 -0.73 -6.46
N SER A 61 -10.94 -0.33 -7.31
CA SER A 61 -10.12 0.90 -7.15
C SER A 61 -10.94 2.19 -7.05
N GLU A 62 -12.17 2.20 -7.58
CA GLU A 62 -13.04 3.39 -7.58
C GLU A 62 -13.84 3.54 -6.28
N VAL A 63 -13.77 2.57 -5.37
CA VAL A 63 -14.50 2.57 -4.10
C VAL A 63 -13.51 2.48 -2.94
N ALA A 64 -13.46 3.55 -2.14
CA ALA A 64 -12.60 3.59 -0.97
C ALA A 64 -12.81 2.38 -0.06
N SER A 65 -11.72 1.69 0.27
CA SER A 65 -11.69 0.51 1.14
C SER A 65 -10.38 0.47 1.93
N TRP A 66 -10.37 -0.23 3.07
CA TRP A 66 -9.16 -0.40 3.87
C TRP A 66 -8.04 -1.08 3.11
N GLN A 67 -8.37 -2.01 2.20
CA GLN A 67 -7.43 -2.64 1.29
C GLN A 67 -6.68 -1.62 0.44
N ILE A 68 -7.38 -0.66 -0.18
CA ILE A 68 -6.73 0.33 -1.04
C ILE A 68 -5.73 1.19 -0.25
N PHE A 69 -6.07 1.57 0.98
CA PHE A 69 -5.14 2.29 1.84
C PHE A 69 -3.93 1.43 2.22
N ALA A 70 -4.14 0.17 2.56
CA ALA A 70 -3.07 -0.76 2.89
C ALA A 70 -2.11 -0.99 1.73
N ASP A 71 -2.64 -1.21 0.53
CA ASP A 71 -1.83 -1.45 -0.67
C ASP A 71 -1.06 -0.19 -1.05
N ALA A 72 -1.67 0.99 -0.96
CA ALA A 72 -1.01 2.26 -1.26
C ALA A 72 0.12 2.58 -0.27
N ILE A 73 -0.09 2.35 1.04
CA ILE A 73 0.94 2.56 2.07
C ILE A 73 2.13 1.63 1.83
N GLN A 74 1.88 0.35 1.54
CA GLN A 74 2.96 -0.61 1.26
C GLN A 74 3.67 -0.30 -0.06
N ALA A 75 2.93 0.03 -1.12
CA ALA A 75 3.49 0.42 -2.39
C ALA A 75 4.41 1.64 -2.27
N ALA A 76 4.04 2.62 -1.43
CA ALA A 76 4.87 3.80 -1.18
C ALA A 76 6.22 3.48 -0.52
N THR A 77 6.39 2.31 0.11
CA THR A 77 7.70 1.87 0.60
C THR A 77 8.62 1.32 -0.50
N ILE A 78 8.08 1.00 -1.69
CA ILE A 78 8.75 0.25 -2.76
C ILE A 78 8.84 1.02 -4.08
N TYR A 79 7.83 1.81 -4.46
CA TYR A 79 7.73 2.43 -5.80
C TYR A 79 7.88 3.95 -5.73
N GLU A 80 8.42 4.59 -6.77
CA GLU A 80 8.53 6.05 -6.93
C GLU A 80 7.26 6.74 -7.46
#